data_AF-A0A3D5RKV5-F1
#
_entry.id   AF-A0A3D5RKV5-F1
#
_cell.length_a   1.000
_cell.length_b   1.000
_cell.length_c   1.000
_cell.angle_alpha   90.00
_cell.angle_beta   90.00
_cell.angle_gamma   90.00
#
_symmetry.space_group_name_H-M   'P 1'
#
loop_
_entity.id
_entity.type
_entity.pdbx_description
1 polymer ?
#
loop_
_entity_poly.entity_id
_entity_poly.type
_entity_poly.pdbx_seq_one_letter_code
_entity_poly.pdbx_strand_id
1 'polypeptide(L)'
;MRLRKIIYVLFVIIMMFVFSSCKKECKHVSSDWIVDATETCTKKGSKHKECAKCHEILATEEIPVLGHKYNKNGICTRCGDVLKQAELEFEMGPEYTYYIVTGIDHDENDKSNLAIIIPKEYKGYPVVAIKNEAFKKETRIKSVNISDNISVIGYEAFSGCTGLKNIELPESVVVIGENAFSECRNLTSIELSKNVELIGIGAFSGCTGLTSMTVDEKNPIFDSRLDCNAIIETKSNKLISGCKKTKIPDSVTSIESYAFSKCYSLTDLVIPNSVTSIKSYAFNECTGLTSVEIPNSINYIERYVFYKCENLKSVVIPDSVTVIGSYAFSECKSLTNIEIPTSVDTIRDCAFKGCTSLTSIVIPINVEYMGSYVFNNCTNLTVYCVAPGKPDKWDDDWGGNVNKIVWYYKNNK
;
A
#
# COMPACT_ATOMS: atom_id res chain seq x y z
N MET A 1 -71.71 -15.56 45.66
CA MET A 1 -70.61 -16.30 44.97
C MET A 1 -70.71 -16.24 43.43
N ARG A 2 -71.10 -15.10 42.84
CA ARG A 2 -71.17 -14.88 41.37
C ARG A 2 -70.72 -13.47 40.93
N LEU A 3 -69.96 -12.75 41.76
CA LEU A 3 -69.40 -11.42 41.40
C LEU A 3 -67.86 -11.36 41.41
N ARG A 4 -67.16 -12.34 42.02
CA ARG A 4 -65.68 -12.36 42.09
C ARG A 4 -64.97 -13.11 40.95
N LYS A 5 -65.69 -13.89 40.14
CA LYS A 5 -65.11 -14.57 38.95
C LYS A 5 -65.12 -13.73 37.68
N ILE A 6 -65.89 -12.63 37.62
CA ILE A 6 -65.94 -11.74 36.44
C ILE A 6 -64.77 -10.74 36.45
N ILE A 7 -64.30 -10.31 37.64
CA ILE A 7 -63.17 -9.38 37.77
C ILE A 7 -61.84 -10.03 37.36
N TYR A 8 -61.63 -11.32 37.66
CA TYR A 8 -60.40 -12.03 37.28
C TYR A 8 -60.31 -12.34 35.78
N VAL A 9 -61.44 -12.61 35.12
CA VAL A 9 -61.48 -12.81 33.66
C VAL A 9 -61.32 -11.47 32.93
N LEU A 10 -61.85 -10.36 33.47
CA LEU A 10 -61.59 -9.03 32.93
C LEU A 10 -60.12 -8.60 33.09
N PHE A 11 -59.46 -8.93 34.21
CA PHE A 11 -58.07 -8.54 34.47
C PHE A 11 -57.05 -9.32 33.61
N VAL A 12 -57.34 -10.60 33.31
CA VAL A 12 -56.49 -11.41 32.42
C VAL A 12 -56.70 -11.06 30.94
N ILE A 13 -57.91 -10.65 30.54
CA ILE A 13 -58.14 -10.12 29.19
C ILE A 13 -57.50 -8.74 29.03
N ILE A 14 -57.49 -7.89 30.07
CA ILE A 14 -56.81 -6.58 30.01
C ILE A 14 -55.27 -6.74 29.97
N MET A 15 -54.66 -7.71 30.65
CA MET A 15 -53.20 -7.95 30.56
C MET A 15 -52.75 -8.70 29.30
N MET A 16 -53.61 -9.46 28.62
CA MET A 16 -53.29 -10.02 27.29
C MET A 16 -53.46 -9.03 26.13
N PHE A 17 -54.04 -7.84 26.37
CA PHE A 17 -54.19 -6.79 25.36
C PHE A 17 -53.16 -5.64 25.46
N VAL A 18 -52.29 -5.64 26.47
CA VAL A 18 -51.22 -4.60 26.61
C VAL A 18 -49.93 -4.96 25.85
N PHE A 19 -49.79 -6.18 25.32
CA PHE A 19 -48.63 -6.57 24.48
C PHE A 19 -48.93 -6.80 22.99
N SER A 20 -50.07 -6.33 22.47
CA SER A 20 -50.45 -6.57 21.05
C SER A 20 -51.09 -5.37 20.33
N SER A 21 -51.19 -4.20 20.96
CA SER A 21 -51.95 -3.09 20.37
C SER A 21 -51.16 -2.18 19.43
N CYS A 22 -49.86 -2.40 19.20
CA CYS A 22 -49.07 -1.55 18.30
C CYS A 22 -48.89 -2.11 16.87
N LYS A 23 -49.18 -3.40 16.62
CA LYS A 23 -48.78 -4.08 15.37
C LYS A 23 -49.71 -3.87 14.16
N LYS A 24 -50.82 -3.13 14.26
CA LYS A 24 -51.78 -3.00 13.14
C LYS A 24 -52.11 -1.58 12.65
N GLU A 25 -51.73 -0.52 13.36
CA GLU A 25 -52.06 0.86 12.94
C GLU A 25 -50.87 1.83 12.87
N CYS A 26 -49.70 1.45 13.37
CA CYS A 26 -48.52 2.29 13.26
C CYS A 26 -47.91 2.13 11.86
N LYS A 27 -48.17 3.09 10.95
CA LYS A 27 -47.33 3.26 9.74
C LYS A 27 -45.94 3.69 10.21
N HIS A 28 -45.07 2.75 10.59
CA HIS A 28 -43.78 3.04 11.22
C HIS A 28 -43.03 4.17 10.49
N VAL A 29 -42.85 5.30 11.18
CA VAL A 29 -42.10 6.46 10.67
C VAL A 29 -40.74 6.44 11.35
N SER A 30 -39.67 6.24 10.58
CA SER A 30 -38.30 6.18 11.09
C SER A 30 -37.89 7.51 11.70
N SER A 31 -37.35 7.48 12.92
CA SER A 31 -36.57 8.57 13.49
C SER A 31 -35.18 8.68 12.85
N ASP A 32 -34.46 9.74 13.21
CA ASP A 32 -33.00 9.80 13.09
C ASP A 32 -32.34 8.75 13.99
N TRP A 33 -31.05 8.47 13.76
CA TRP A 33 -30.28 7.55 14.59
C TRP A 33 -30.07 8.13 15.99
N ILE A 34 -30.39 7.33 17.01
CA ILE A 34 -30.17 7.63 18.42
C ILE A 34 -28.96 6.83 18.88
N VAL A 35 -27.97 7.50 19.47
CA VAL A 35 -26.76 6.83 20.01
C VAL A 35 -27.08 6.27 21.41
N ASP A 36 -27.00 4.95 21.53
CA ASP A 36 -27.22 4.22 22.79
C ASP A 36 -25.95 4.19 23.65
N ALA A 37 -24.81 4.00 23.01
CA ALA A 37 -23.51 3.96 23.64
C ALA A 37 -22.48 4.56 22.69
N THR A 38 -21.70 5.52 23.17
CA THR A 38 -20.56 6.04 22.41
C THR A 38 -19.46 4.99 22.35
N GLU A 39 -18.83 4.90 21.20
CA GLU A 39 -17.65 4.08 20.99
C GLU A 39 -16.47 4.54 21.85
N THR A 40 -15.60 3.60 22.23
CA THR A 40 -14.35 3.89 22.96
C THR A 40 -13.14 3.44 22.13
N CYS A 41 -11.95 3.53 22.72
CA CYS A 41 -10.74 2.99 22.08
C CYS A 41 -10.81 1.47 21.90
N THR A 42 -11.56 0.76 22.75
CA THR A 42 -11.57 -0.71 22.82
C THR A 42 -12.96 -1.34 22.71
N LYS A 43 -14.04 -0.57 22.89
CA LYS A 43 -15.43 -1.06 22.84
C LYS A 43 -16.22 -0.34 21.74
N LYS A 44 -17.00 -1.12 20.98
CA LYS A 44 -17.92 -0.58 19.98
C LYS A 44 -19.00 0.23 20.69
N GLY A 45 -19.47 1.28 20.02
CA GLY A 45 -20.71 1.96 20.39
C GLY A 45 -21.91 1.25 19.76
N SER A 46 -23.10 1.77 20.04
CA SER A 46 -24.34 1.30 19.40
C SER A 46 -25.28 2.46 19.18
N LYS A 47 -26.07 2.36 18.12
CA LYS A 47 -27.15 3.29 17.81
C LYS A 47 -28.36 2.52 17.29
N HIS A 48 -29.54 3.07 17.48
CA HIS A 48 -30.77 2.52 16.95
C HIS A 48 -31.63 3.59 16.26
N LYS A 49 -32.57 3.13 15.44
CA LYS A 49 -33.71 3.91 14.97
C LYS A 49 -34.95 3.37 15.63
N GLU A 50 -35.82 4.25 16.05
CA GLU A 50 -37.12 3.91 16.59
C GLU A 50 -38.25 4.55 15.78
N CYS A 51 -39.46 4.05 15.96
CA CYS A 51 -40.63 4.67 15.39
C CYS A 51 -40.95 5.96 16.14
N ALA A 52 -41.00 7.10 15.44
CA ALA A 52 -41.29 8.40 16.04
C ALA A 52 -42.67 8.52 16.73
N LYS A 53 -43.56 7.53 16.57
CA LYS A 53 -44.90 7.50 17.18
C LYS A 53 -45.07 6.47 18.30
N CYS A 54 -44.41 5.32 18.19
CA CYS A 54 -44.60 4.22 19.14
C CYS A 54 -43.30 3.75 19.81
N HIS A 55 -42.17 4.36 19.47
CA HIS A 55 -40.84 4.07 20.00
C HIS A 55 -40.39 2.60 19.84
N GLU A 56 -41.05 1.84 18.95
CA GLU A 56 -40.60 0.50 18.60
C GLU A 56 -39.30 0.59 17.79
N ILE A 57 -38.27 -0.14 18.21
CA ILE A 57 -36.97 -0.19 17.53
C ILE A 57 -37.13 -0.79 16.13
N LEU A 58 -36.76 -0.02 15.12
CA LEU A 58 -36.89 -0.37 13.71
C LEU A 58 -35.58 -0.91 13.12
N ALA A 59 -34.44 -0.42 13.61
CA ALA A 59 -33.12 -0.84 13.18
C ALA A 59 -32.08 -0.58 14.28
N THR A 60 -31.04 -1.40 14.34
CA THR A 60 -29.87 -1.21 15.21
C THR A 60 -28.60 -1.30 14.36
N GLU A 61 -27.61 -0.47 14.66
CA GLU A 61 -26.29 -0.48 14.04
C GLU A 61 -25.21 -0.36 15.12
N GLU A 62 -24.11 -1.10 14.96
CA GLU A 62 -22.92 -0.91 15.78
C GLU A 62 -22.13 0.31 15.29
N ILE A 63 -21.62 1.11 16.23
CA ILE A 63 -20.63 2.14 15.94
C ILE A 63 -19.24 1.50 16.14
N PRO A 64 -18.36 1.50 15.12
CA PRO A 64 -17.06 0.83 15.22
C PRO A 64 -16.16 1.47 16.27
N VAL A 65 -15.29 0.66 16.89
CA VAL A 65 -14.24 1.15 17.81
C VAL A 65 -13.36 2.20 17.15
N LEU A 66 -12.99 3.25 17.89
CA LEU A 66 -12.10 4.28 17.36
C LEU A 66 -10.64 3.83 17.27
N GLY A 67 -10.27 2.81 18.06
CA GLY A 67 -8.88 2.39 18.27
C GLY A 67 -8.04 3.42 19.05
N HIS A 68 -6.84 3.02 19.45
CA HIS A 68 -5.90 3.93 20.11
C HIS A 68 -5.27 4.91 19.12
N LYS A 69 -5.00 6.13 19.61
CA LYS A 69 -4.18 7.14 18.92
C LYS A 69 -3.12 7.63 19.90
N TYR A 70 -1.93 7.05 19.83
CA TYR A 70 -0.82 7.42 20.71
C TYR A 70 -0.09 8.66 20.18
N ASN A 71 0.29 9.55 21.09
CA ASN A 71 1.27 10.61 20.82
C ASN A 71 2.69 10.02 20.83
N LYS A 72 3.71 10.84 20.51
CA LYS A 72 5.12 10.41 20.48
C LYS A 72 5.64 9.82 21.80
N ASN A 73 5.06 10.22 22.93
CA ASN A 73 5.43 9.69 24.25
C ASN A 73 4.69 8.37 24.59
N GLY A 74 3.95 7.79 23.64
CA GLY A 74 3.23 6.54 23.86
C GLY A 74 1.96 6.68 24.71
N ILE A 75 1.41 7.89 24.85
CA ILE A 75 0.18 8.14 25.61
C ILE A 75 -0.99 8.30 24.62
N CYS A 76 -2.06 7.55 24.82
CA CYS A 76 -3.25 7.64 23.99
C CYS A 76 -3.95 8.98 24.21
N THR A 77 -4.09 9.78 23.16
CA THR A 77 -4.71 11.12 23.24
C THR A 77 -6.23 11.09 23.44
N ARG A 78 -6.83 9.90 23.51
CA ARG A 78 -8.28 9.69 23.66
C ARG A 78 -8.66 9.15 25.04
N CYS A 79 -7.95 8.13 25.52
CA CYS A 79 -8.25 7.45 26.78
C CYS A 79 -7.15 7.57 27.85
N GLY A 80 -5.97 8.11 27.51
CA GLY A 80 -4.84 8.23 28.44
C GLY A 80 -4.00 6.96 28.62
N ASP A 81 -4.35 5.84 27.98
CA ASP A 81 -3.56 4.60 28.05
C ASP A 81 -2.09 4.82 27.66
N VAL A 82 -1.18 4.26 28.45
CA VAL A 82 0.26 4.42 28.29
C VAL A 82 0.87 3.12 27.77
N LEU A 83 1.65 3.21 26.70
CA LEU A 83 2.40 2.08 26.15
C LEU A 83 3.56 1.69 27.07
N LYS A 84 3.94 0.40 27.04
CA LYS A 84 5.20 -0.03 27.66
C LYS A 84 6.36 0.62 26.88
N GLN A 85 7.26 1.28 27.59
CA GLN A 85 8.49 1.77 26.99
C GLN A 85 9.42 0.58 26.72
N ALA A 86 9.92 0.46 25.49
CA ALA A 86 10.86 -0.60 25.16
C ALA A 86 12.23 -0.34 25.81
N GLU A 87 12.87 -1.42 26.24
CA GLU A 87 14.25 -1.38 26.69
C GLU A 87 15.17 -1.41 25.48
N LEU A 88 15.87 -0.29 25.25
CA LEU A 88 16.72 -0.11 24.08
C LEU A 88 18.09 -0.74 24.29
N GLU A 89 18.59 -1.39 23.24
CA GLU A 89 19.96 -1.84 23.16
C GLU A 89 20.85 -0.81 22.45
N PHE A 90 22.08 -0.65 22.94
CA PHE A 90 23.03 0.34 22.45
C PHE A 90 24.41 -0.27 22.21
N GLU A 91 25.06 0.17 21.14
CA GLU A 91 26.44 -0.15 20.80
C GLU A 91 27.27 1.14 20.79
N MET A 92 28.44 1.10 21.43
CA MET A 92 29.38 2.21 21.41
C MET A 92 30.01 2.31 20.02
N GLY A 93 29.97 3.49 19.42
CA GLY A 93 30.58 3.75 18.13
C GLY A 93 32.12 3.70 18.18
N PRO A 94 32.77 3.72 17.01
CA PRO A 94 34.21 3.92 16.91
C PRO A 94 34.68 5.13 17.71
N GLU A 95 35.89 5.06 18.26
CA GLU A 95 36.51 6.13 19.04
C GLU A 95 35.85 6.45 20.40
N TYR A 96 34.83 5.69 20.81
CA TYR A 96 34.17 5.82 22.12
C TYR A 96 33.52 7.19 22.38
N THR A 97 33.00 7.84 21.33
CA THR A 97 32.45 9.20 21.41
C THR A 97 30.92 9.29 21.32
N TYR A 98 30.24 8.21 20.93
CA TYR A 98 28.78 8.18 20.75
C TYR A 98 28.22 6.76 20.84
N TYR A 99 26.89 6.65 20.98
CA TYR A 99 26.14 5.40 20.91
C TYR A 99 25.25 5.33 19.66
N ILE A 100 25.00 4.10 19.22
CA ILE A 100 24.05 3.74 18.17
C ILE A 100 22.99 2.84 18.80
N VAL A 101 21.71 3.07 18.48
CA VAL A 101 20.63 2.15 18.89
C VAL A 101 20.69 0.91 18.01
N THR A 102 20.83 -0.27 18.62
CA THR A 102 20.93 -1.56 17.90
C THR A 102 19.63 -2.33 17.86
N GLY A 103 18.67 -1.99 18.71
CA GLY A 103 17.35 -2.61 18.74
C GLY A 103 16.70 -2.52 20.12
N ILE A 104 15.93 -3.55 20.45
CA ILE A 104 15.25 -3.71 21.75
C ILE A 104 15.58 -5.08 22.33
N ASP A 105 15.58 -5.15 23.66
CA ASP A 105 15.61 -6.44 24.33
C ASP A 105 14.30 -7.20 24.02
N HIS A 106 14.44 -8.43 23.53
CA HIS A 106 13.33 -9.27 23.09
C HIS A 106 12.96 -10.29 24.16
N ASP A 107 11.97 -9.96 24.98
CA ASP A 107 11.18 -10.98 25.70
C ASP A 107 10.10 -11.54 24.76
N GLU A 108 10.31 -12.78 24.29
CA GLU A 108 9.38 -13.49 23.40
C GLU A 108 7.98 -13.70 24.00
N ASN A 109 7.85 -13.68 25.33
CA ASN A 109 6.57 -13.83 26.01
C ASN A 109 5.80 -12.51 26.10
N ASP A 110 6.49 -11.38 25.94
CA ASP A 110 5.88 -10.06 26.06
C ASP A 110 5.20 -9.62 24.75
N LYS A 111 3.87 -9.61 24.78
CA LYS A 111 3.01 -9.18 23.67
C LYS A 111 2.53 -7.74 23.82
N SER A 112 3.09 -6.97 24.75
CA SER A 112 2.69 -5.58 25.00
C SER A 112 2.99 -4.71 23.78
N ASN A 113 2.11 -3.75 23.52
CA ASN A 113 2.38 -2.69 22.56
C ASN A 113 3.49 -1.77 23.11
N LEU A 114 4.41 -1.37 22.23
CA LEU A 114 5.64 -0.67 22.62
C LEU A 114 5.66 0.79 22.16
N ALA A 115 6.21 1.65 23.03
CA ALA A 115 6.73 2.96 22.69
C ALA A 115 8.26 2.90 22.63
N ILE A 116 8.82 3.29 21.50
CA ILE A 116 10.26 3.49 21.32
C ILE A 116 10.57 4.94 21.66
N ILE A 117 11.41 5.18 22.68
CA ILE A 117 11.87 6.51 23.06
C ILE A 117 13.39 6.51 22.99
N ILE A 118 13.93 7.05 21.90
CA ILE A 118 15.37 7.13 21.70
C ILE A 118 15.88 8.40 22.40
N PRO A 119 16.75 8.28 23.43
CA PRO A 119 17.22 9.44 24.18
C PRO A 119 18.24 10.25 23.38
N LYS A 120 18.51 11.49 23.80
CA LYS A 120 19.61 12.31 23.25
C LYS A 120 20.99 11.75 23.60
N GLU A 121 21.09 11.14 24.77
CA GLU A 121 22.32 10.62 25.35
C GLU A 121 22.08 9.28 26.06
N TYR A 122 23.11 8.45 26.08
CA TYR A 122 23.16 7.20 26.84
C TYR A 122 24.53 7.12 27.53
N LYS A 123 24.53 6.91 28.86
CA LYS A 123 25.74 6.88 29.70
C LYS A 123 26.68 8.09 29.51
N GLY A 124 26.12 9.27 29.29
CA GLY A 124 26.86 10.53 29.12
C GLY A 124 27.44 10.77 27.73
N TYR A 125 27.13 9.92 26.74
CA TYR A 125 27.53 10.10 25.34
C TYR A 125 26.30 10.28 24.45
N PRO A 126 26.40 11.08 23.37
CA PRO A 126 25.30 11.29 22.45
C PRO A 126 24.88 10.01 21.75
N VAL A 127 23.58 9.83 21.51
CA VAL A 127 23.04 8.77 20.64
C VAL A 127 22.77 9.38 19.27
N VAL A 128 23.42 8.86 18.22
CA VAL A 128 23.52 9.58 16.93
C VAL A 128 22.95 8.82 15.73
N ALA A 129 22.60 7.55 15.88
CA ALA A 129 22.09 6.73 14.79
C ALA A 129 21.22 5.56 15.27
N ILE A 130 20.40 5.06 14.34
CA ILE A 130 19.66 3.81 14.46
C ILE A 130 20.32 2.82 13.50
N LYS A 131 20.80 1.68 14.03
CA LYS A 131 21.51 0.66 13.26
C LYS A 131 20.60 0.01 12.21
N ASN A 132 21.23 -0.63 11.23
CA ASN A 132 20.56 -1.50 10.29
C ASN A 132 19.74 -2.55 11.04
N GLU A 133 18.51 -2.79 10.56
CA GLU A 133 17.57 -3.79 11.07
C GLU A 133 17.16 -3.65 12.55
N ALA A 134 17.48 -2.54 13.23
CA ALA A 134 17.33 -2.40 14.67
C ALA A 134 15.94 -2.76 15.22
N PHE A 135 14.87 -2.41 14.50
CA PHE A 135 13.48 -2.69 14.87
C PHE A 135 12.77 -3.53 13.80
N LYS A 136 13.51 -4.21 12.93
CA LYS A 136 12.94 -4.95 11.80
C LYS A 136 11.91 -5.99 12.27
N LYS A 137 10.74 -5.98 11.64
CA LYS A 137 9.57 -6.82 11.89
C LYS A 137 8.97 -6.67 13.29
N GLU A 138 9.34 -5.63 14.03
CA GLU A 138 8.77 -5.39 15.34
C GLU A 138 7.36 -4.78 15.21
N THR A 139 6.35 -5.65 15.17
CA THR A 139 4.94 -5.28 14.97
C THR A 139 4.27 -4.68 16.22
N ARG A 140 4.91 -4.82 17.40
CA ARG A 140 4.42 -4.27 18.67
C ARG A 140 4.60 -2.76 18.76
N ILE A 141 5.52 -2.16 18.01
CA ILE A 141 5.77 -0.71 18.02
C ILE A 141 4.53 0.04 17.55
N LYS A 142 4.01 0.94 18.39
CA LYS A 142 2.88 1.84 18.06
C LYS A 142 3.26 3.32 18.09
N SER A 143 4.37 3.67 18.73
CA SER A 143 4.91 5.02 18.80
C SER A 143 6.43 4.98 18.76
N VAL A 144 7.03 5.95 18.06
CA VAL A 144 8.48 6.16 18.02
C VAL A 144 8.74 7.65 18.24
N ASN A 145 9.59 7.96 19.23
CA ASN A 145 10.11 9.29 19.50
C ASN A 145 11.62 9.25 19.29
N ILE A 146 12.09 9.96 18.26
CA ILE A 146 13.50 10.06 17.87
C ILE A 146 14.04 11.39 18.39
N SER A 147 15.18 11.34 19.07
CA SER A 147 15.85 12.54 19.58
C SER A 147 16.60 13.32 18.50
N ASP A 148 16.77 14.64 18.71
CA ASP A 148 17.40 15.58 17.77
C ASP A 148 18.92 15.37 17.54
N ASN A 149 19.51 14.26 18.01
CA ASN A 149 20.91 13.91 17.72
C ASN A 149 21.00 12.80 16.65
N ILE A 150 19.89 12.15 16.31
CA ILE A 150 19.86 11.05 15.36
C ILE A 150 20.02 11.59 13.95
N SER A 151 21.13 11.23 13.31
CA SER A 151 21.50 11.65 11.95
C SER A 151 21.25 10.57 10.89
N VAL A 152 21.23 9.30 11.30
CA VAL A 152 21.11 8.16 10.39
C VAL A 152 20.04 7.18 10.89
N ILE A 153 19.15 6.81 9.98
CA ILE A 153 18.24 5.67 10.13
C ILE A 153 18.72 4.58 9.16
N GLY A 154 19.22 3.47 9.69
CA GLY A 154 19.90 2.44 8.92
C GLY A 154 19.01 1.66 7.93
N TYR A 155 19.67 0.82 7.14
CA TYR A 155 19.03 -0.14 6.23
C TYR A 155 18.01 -1.00 7.00
N GLU A 156 16.78 -1.07 6.49
CA GLU A 156 15.68 -1.84 7.09
C GLU A 156 15.39 -1.59 8.58
N ALA A 157 15.82 -0.45 9.14
CA ALA A 157 15.76 -0.17 10.58
C ALA A 157 14.36 -0.35 11.20
N PHE A 158 13.30 0.00 10.46
CA PHE A 158 11.89 -0.20 10.84
C PHE A 158 11.14 -1.06 9.82
N SER A 159 11.84 -1.82 8.98
CA SER A 159 11.21 -2.64 7.93
C SER A 159 10.26 -3.66 8.56
N GLY A 160 8.99 -3.68 8.16
CA GLY A 160 7.97 -4.57 8.69
C GLY A 160 7.39 -4.17 10.05
N CYS A 161 7.65 -2.96 10.55
CA CYS A 161 6.97 -2.39 11.73
C CYS A 161 5.50 -2.05 11.41
N THR A 162 4.68 -3.06 11.15
CA THR A 162 3.28 -2.90 10.73
C THR A 162 2.39 -2.23 11.77
N GLY A 163 2.81 -2.13 13.04
CA GLY A 163 2.12 -1.38 14.09
C GLY A 163 2.34 0.13 14.07
N LEU A 164 3.41 0.60 13.40
CA LEU A 164 3.81 2.00 13.39
C LEU A 164 2.82 2.81 12.55
N LYS A 165 2.20 3.81 13.17
CA LYS A 165 1.18 4.65 12.52
C LYS A 165 1.66 6.03 12.11
N ASN A 166 2.47 6.65 12.97
CA ASN A 166 3.03 7.98 12.78
C ASN A 166 4.47 7.95 13.28
N ILE A 167 5.34 8.70 12.60
CA ILE A 167 6.69 8.97 13.05
C ILE A 167 7.04 10.41 12.71
N GLU A 168 7.55 11.14 13.70
CA GLU A 168 8.12 12.48 13.51
C GLU A 168 9.63 12.31 13.32
N LEU A 169 10.16 12.68 12.15
CA LEU A 169 11.59 12.68 11.91
C LEU A 169 12.18 14.01 12.40
N PRO A 170 13.17 14.01 13.32
CA PRO A 170 13.79 15.24 13.79
C PRO A 170 14.60 15.91 12.67
N GLU A 171 14.82 17.22 12.77
CA GLU A 171 15.64 17.97 11.81
C GLU A 171 17.06 17.41 11.69
N SER A 172 17.58 16.69 12.68
CA SER A 172 18.92 16.10 12.64
C SER A 172 19.09 14.95 11.64
N VAL A 173 18.00 14.33 11.17
CA VAL A 173 18.06 13.19 10.26
C VAL A 173 18.58 13.65 8.89
N VAL A 174 19.72 13.09 8.49
CA VAL A 174 20.38 13.33 7.20
C VAL A 174 20.18 12.15 6.26
N VAL A 175 20.21 10.92 6.78
CA VAL A 175 20.17 9.69 5.99
C VAL A 175 19.04 8.78 6.41
N ILE A 176 18.24 8.36 5.44
CA ILE A 176 17.25 7.28 5.55
C ILE A 176 17.71 6.12 4.68
N GLY A 177 18.01 4.98 5.28
CA GLY A 177 18.56 3.80 4.60
C GLY A 177 17.60 3.12 3.64
N GLU A 178 18.16 2.23 2.81
CA GLU A 178 17.37 1.39 1.92
C GLU A 178 16.38 0.52 2.73
N ASN A 179 15.14 0.47 2.24
CA ASN A 179 14.03 -0.23 2.89
C ASN A 179 13.78 0.17 4.36
N ALA A 180 14.29 1.31 4.85
CA ALA A 180 14.25 1.69 6.27
C ALA A 180 12.86 1.62 6.91
N PHE A 181 11.80 1.99 6.19
CA PHE A 181 10.41 1.90 6.63
C PHE A 181 9.57 0.96 5.75
N SER A 182 10.20 0.08 4.97
CA SER A 182 9.50 -0.84 4.08
C SER A 182 8.45 -1.65 4.86
N GLU A 183 7.27 -1.88 4.30
CA GLU A 183 6.17 -2.64 4.94
C GLU A 183 5.68 -2.06 6.29
N CYS A 184 5.95 -0.78 6.60
CA CYS A 184 5.26 -0.04 7.67
C CYS A 184 3.79 0.25 7.26
N ARG A 185 2.98 -0.81 7.16
CA ARG A 185 1.65 -0.80 6.53
C ARG A 185 0.64 0.17 7.14
N ASN A 186 0.79 0.53 8.41
CA ASN A 186 -0.09 1.48 9.08
C ASN A 186 0.44 2.90 9.10
N LEU A 187 1.65 3.15 8.58
CA LEU A 187 2.24 4.49 8.53
C LEU A 187 1.40 5.37 7.60
N THR A 188 0.87 6.47 8.12
CA THR A 188 -0.12 7.29 7.39
C THR A 188 0.44 8.53 6.73
N SER A 189 1.54 9.06 7.27
CA SER A 189 2.21 10.24 6.75
C SER A 189 3.72 10.17 7.01
N ILE A 190 4.49 10.83 6.14
CA ILE A 190 5.90 11.14 6.37
C ILE A 190 6.16 12.58 5.91
N GLU A 191 6.95 13.30 6.68
CA GLU A 191 7.44 14.64 6.37
C GLU A 191 8.96 14.64 6.50
N LEU A 192 9.65 15.00 5.42
CA LEU A 192 11.11 15.10 5.41
C LEU A 192 11.54 16.52 5.76
N SER A 193 12.52 16.64 6.65
CA SER A 193 13.08 17.94 7.03
C SER A 193 14.00 18.50 5.93
N LYS A 194 14.37 19.77 6.08
CA LYS A 194 15.34 20.46 5.20
C LYS A 194 16.75 19.83 5.16
N ASN A 195 17.09 18.96 6.11
CA ASN A 195 18.43 18.38 6.25
C ASN A 195 18.55 16.95 5.71
N VAL A 196 17.46 16.33 5.23
CA VAL A 196 17.53 14.99 4.64
C VAL A 196 18.26 15.09 3.31
N GLU A 197 19.39 14.39 3.19
CA GLU A 197 20.26 14.40 2.02
C GLU A 197 20.23 13.09 1.23
N LEU A 198 19.93 11.96 1.87
CA LEU A 198 19.91 10.64 1.23
C LEU A 198 18.72 9.80 1.66
N ILE A 199 18.04 9.21 0.67
CA ILE A 199 16.95 8.26 0.86
C ILE A 199 17.29 7.01 0.05
N GLY A 200 17.43 5.88 0.74
CA GLY A 200 17.71 4.61 0.11
C GLY A 200 16.52 4.08 -0.70
N ILE A 201 16.84 3.22 -1.68
CA ILE A 201 15.85 2.59 -2.55
C ILE A 201 14.78 1.87 -1.70
N GLY A 202 13.51 2.00 -2.08
CA GLY A 202 12.42 1.30 -1.40
C GLY A 202 12.22 1.68 0.07
N ALA A 203 12.78 2.80 0.57
CA ALA A 203 12.66 3.23 1.96
C ALA A 203 11.21 3.21 2.48
N PHE A 204 10.22 3.50 1.63
CA PHE A 204 8.79 3.47 1.95
C PHE A 204 7.97 2.46 1.12
N SER A 205 8.64 1.46 0.53
CA SER A 205 7.99 0.38 -0.24
C SER A 205 6.99 -0.38 0.63
N GLY A 206 5.79 -0.67 0.14
CA GLY A 206 4.78 -1.40 0.93
C GLY A 206 4.23 -0.68 2.16
N CYS A 207 4.48 0.63 2.31
CA CYS A 207 3.79 1.48 3.28
C CYS A 207 2.34 1.76 2.83
N THR A 208 1.49 0.73 2.87
CA THR A 208 0.14 0.74 2.29
C THR A 208 -0.82 1.78 2.88
N GLY A 209 -0.52 2.26 4.09
CA GLY A 209 -1.30 3.27 4.81
C GLY A 209 -0.94 4.71 4.44
N LEU A 210 0.15 4.94 3.68
CA LEU A 210 0.61 6.30 3.39
C LEU A 210 -0.43 7.02 2.53
N THR A 211 -0.83 8.19 3.03
CA THR A 211 -1.71 9.13 2.34
C THR A 211 -1.11 10.50 2.18
N SER A 212 -0.02 10.80 2.92
CA SER A 212 0.70 12.06 2.88
C SER A 212 2.21 11.82 2.81
N MET A 213 2.89 12.41 1.84
CA MET A 213 4.34 12.42 1.69
C MET A 213 4.79 13.83 1.30
N THR A 214 5.41 14.52 2.25
CA THR A 214 5.82 15.92 2.09
C THR A 214 7.30 16.09 2.39
N VAL A 215 7.85 17.19 1.90
CA VAL A 215 9.23 17.60 2.11
C VAL A 215 9.20 19.08 2.47
N ASP A 216 9.97 19.47 3.49
CA ASP A 216 10.19 20.88 3.86
C ASP A 216 10.64 21.68 2.62
N GLU A 217 10.00 22.82 2.37
CA GLU A 217 10.28 23.70 1.23
C GLU A 217 11.73 24.20 1.16
N LYS A 218 12.46 24.13 2.28
CA LYS A 218 13.88 24.51 2.38
C LYS A 218 14.84 23.36 2.10
N ASN A 219 14.36 22.14 1.87
CA ASN A 219 15.24 21.03 1.51
C ASN A 219 15.88 21.29 0.12
N PRO A 220 17.22 21.27 -0.01
CA PRO A 220 17.89 21.59 -1.27
C PRO A 220 18.01 20.42 -2.26
N ILE A 221 17.66 19.19 -1.83
CA ILE A 221 17.85 17.95 -2.60
C ILE A 221 16.50 17.36 -3.03
N PHE A 222 15.51 17.38 -2.14
CA PHE A 222 14.19 16.82 -2.38
C PHE A 222 13.10 17.88 -2.28
N ASP A 223 12.00 17.65 -2.98
CA ASP A 223 10.79 18.43 -2.86
C ASP A 223 9.53 17.54 -2.96
N SER A 224 8.39 18.13 -2.61
CA SER A 224 7.03 17.62 -2.89
C SER A 224 6.25 18.72 -3.61
N ARG A 225 6.79 19.21 -4.73
CA ARG A 225 6.26 20.37 -5.47
C ARG A 225 4.80 20.19 -5.88
N LEU A 226 4.08 21.30 -6.05
CA LEU A 226 2.71 21.32 -6.59
C LEU A 226 1.73 20.42 -5.83
N ASP A 227 1.93 20.24 -4.53
CA ASP A 227 1.16 19.32 -3.68
C ASP A 227 1.09 17.90 -4.27
N CYS A 228 2.16 17.46 -4.94
CA CYS A 228 2.21 16.19 -5.66
C CYS A 228 2.11 14.97 -4.76
N ASN A 229 2.34 15.15 -3.45
CA ASN A 229 2.24 14.11 -2.44
C ASN A 229 3.20 12.93 -2.68
N ALA A 230 4.42 13.27 -3.09
CA ALA A 230 5.51 12.36 -3.40
C ALA A 230 6.85 13.03 -3.06
N ILE A 231 7.90 12.21 -2.95
CA ILE A 231 9.27 12.70 -2.77
C ILE A 231 9.95 12.70 -4.13
N ILE A 232 10.42 13.86 -4.57
CA ILE A 232 11.08 14.06 -5.86
C ILE A 232 12.49 14.60 -5.61
N GLU A 233 13.51 14.02 -6.23
CA GLU A 233 14.86 14.62 -6.27
C GLU A 233 14.83 15.85 -7.19
N THR A 234 15.01 17.03 -6.60
CA THR A 234 14.70 18.33 -7.20
C THR A 234 15.48 18.58 -8.49
N LYS A 235 16.79 18.30 -8.48
CA LYS A 235 17.70 18.63 -9.60
C LYS A 235 17.50 17.72 -10.82
N SER A 236 17.17 16.45 -10.59
CA SER A 236 17.07 15.44 -11.65
C SER A 236 15.62 15.18 -12.08
N ASN A 237 14.64 15.68 -11.32
CA ASN A 237 13.22 15.39 -11.47
C ASN A 237 12.88 13.90 -11.40
N LYS A 238 13.58 13.15 -10.54
CA LYS A 238 13.31 11.73 -10.29
C LYS A 238 12.32 11.57 -9.14
N LEU A 239 11.20 10.88 -9.39
CA LEU A 239 10.26 10.51 -8.34
C LEU A 239 10.83 9.32 -7.57
N ILE A 240 11.21 9.57 -6.32
CA ILE A 240 11.88 8.61 -5.43
C ILE A 240 10.86 7.70 -4.75
N SER A 241 9.75 8.27 -4.27
CA SER A 241 8.67 7.50 -3.65
C SER A 241 7.35 8.26 -3.71
N GLY A 242 6.26 7.54 -3.95
CA GLY A 242 4.90 8.06 -3.93
C GLY A 242 3.96 7.16 -3.13
N CYS A 243 2.79 7.70 -2.81
CA CYS A 243 1.71 6.99 -2.12
C CYS A 243 0.38 7.09 -2.86
N LYS A 244 -0.71 6.62 -2.23
CA LYS A 244 -2.05 6.51 -2.83
C LYS A 244 -2.53 7.77 -3.55
N LYS A 245 -2.27 8.96 -2.99
CA LYS A 245 -2.80 10.24 -3.49
C LYS A 245 -1.79 11.01 -4.34
N THR A 246 -0.75 10.34 -4.83
CA THR A 246 0.28 11.00 -5.64
C THR A 246 -0.29 11.52 -6.93
N LYS A 247 0.08 12.74 -7.30
CA LYS A 247 -0.11 13.32 -8.63
C LYS A 247 1.26 13.60 -9.22
N ILE A 248 1.67 12.86 -10.24
CA ILE A 248 3.02 13.02 -10.80
C ILE A 248 3.08 14.34 -11.59
N PRO A 249 3.95 15.30 -11.22
CA PRO A 249 4.09 16.55 -11.96
C PRO A 249 4.68 16.33 -13.36
N ASP A 250 4.29 17.17 -14.33
CA ASP A 250 4.81 17.16 -15.71
C ASP A 250 6.31 17.48 -15.82
N SER A 251 6.97 17.88 -14.73
CA SER A 251 8.42 18.03 -14.68
C SER A 251 9.15 16.71 -14.45
N VAL A 252 8.48 15.68 -13.94
CA VAL A 252 9.10 14.39 -13.58
C VAL A 252 9.57 13.66 -14.83
N THR A 253 10.83 13.21 -14.82
CA THR A 253 11.49 12.55 -15.95
C THR A 253 11.69 11.05 -15.73
N SER A 254 11.71 10.59 -14.48
CA SER A 254 11.91 9.19 -14.14
C SER A 254 11.12 8.82 -12.89
N ILE A 255 10.57 7.60 -12.88
CA ILE A 255 9.98 6.96 -11.70
C ILE A 255 10.95 5.88 -11.23
N GLU A 256 11.54 6.08 -10.05
CA GLU A 256 12.62 5.23 -9.55
C GLU A 256 12.14 3.87 -9.01
N SER A 257 13.11 2.97 -8.79
CA SER A 257 12.83 1.60 -8.38
C SER A 257 12.04 1.57 -7.07
N TYR A 258 10.99 0.76 -7.02
CA TYR A 258 10.09 0.61 -5.88
C TYR A 258 9.30 1.87 -5.47
N ALA A 259 9.27 2.94 -6.29
CA ALA A 259 8.63 4.21 -5.92
C ALA A 259 7.17 4.07 -5.47
N PHE A 260 6.40 3.17 -6.10
CA PHE A 260 5.03 2.81 -5.74
C PHE A 260 4.87 1.32 -5.40
N SER A 261 5.97 0.59 -5.18
CA SER A 261 5.93 -0.85 -4.88
C SER A 261 4.96 -1.13 -3.74
N LYS A 262 4.05 -2.10 -3.97
CA LYS A 262 3.01 -2.55 -3.04
C LYS A 262 2.07 -1.43 -2.57
N CYS A 263 1.86 -0.39 -3.38
CA CYS A 263 0.85 0.62 -3.10
C CYS A 263 -0.56 0.06 -3.42
N TYR A 264 -1.07 -0.84 -2.57
CA TYR A 264 -2.32 -1.59 -2.80
C TYR A 264 -3.56 -0.71 -3.04
N SER A 265 -3.54 0.54 -2.57
CA SER A 265 -4.67 1.46 -2.71
C SER A 265 -4.54 2.44 -3.88
N LEU A 266 -3.48 2.36 -4.68
CA LEU A 266 -3.28 3.19 -5.87
C LEU A 266 -4.22 2.72 -6.98
N THR A 267 -5.27 3.49 -7.30
CA THR A 267 -6.29 3.12 -8.29
C THR A 267 -6.14 3.86 -9.60
N ASP A 268 -5.96 5.17 -9.52
CA ASP A 268 -5.92 6.11 -10.63
C ASP A 268 -4.62 6.90 -10.55
N LEU A 269 -3.73 6.66 -11.51
CA LEU A 269 -2.46 7.37 -11.63
C LEU A 269 -2.22 7.70 -13.09
N VAL A 270 -2.01 8.98 -13.39
CA VAL A 270 -1.58 9.43 -14.70
C VAL A 270 -0.06 9.55 -14.69
N ILE A 271 0.59 8.87 -15.63
CA ILE A 271 2.04 8.99 -15.86
C ILE A 271 2.22 10.02 -16.98
N PRO A 272 2.84 11.20 -16.73
CA PRO A 272 2.95 12.23 -17.75
C PRO A 272 3.97 11.86 -18.84
N ASN A 273 3.79 12.43 -20.04
CA ASN A 273 4.68 12.23 -21.20
C ASN A 273 6.11 12.76 -21.00
N SER A 274 6.36 13.51 -19.93
CA SER A 274 7.70 13.90 -19.52
C SER A 274 8.53 12.73 -18.97
N VAL A 275 7.88 11.65 -18.53
CA VAL A 275 8.55 10.49 -17.93
C VAL A 275 9.21 9.66 -19.04
N THR A 276 10.54 9.63 -19.08
CA THR A 276 11.33 8.88 -20.07
C THR A 276 11.84 7.54 -19.53
N SER A 277 11.63 7.25 -18.25
CA SER A 277 12.06 6.00 -17.61
C SER A 277 11.13 5.59 -16.47
N ILE A 278 10.73 4.32 -16.43
CA ILE A 278 10.05 3.70 -15.29
C ILE A 278 10.92 2.53 -14.84
N LYS A 279 11.51 2.64 -13.65
CA LYS A 279 12.50 1.68 -13.16
C LYS A 279 11.88 0.38 -12.66
N SER A 280 12.73 -0.64 -12.57
CA SER A 280 12.38 -1.97 -12.07
C SER A 280 11.57 -1.91 -10.78
N TYR A 281 10.50 -2.71 -10.69
CA TYR A 281 9.60 -2.76 -9.52
C TYR A 281 8.85 -1.46 -9.20
N ALA A 282 8.87 -0.41 -10.04
CA ALA A 282 8.22 0.87 -9.72
C ALA A 282 6.76 0.73 -9.29
N PHE A 283 5.98 -0.16 -9.92
CA PHE A 283 4.56 -0.40 -9.63
C PHE A 283 4.26 -1.86 -9.26
N ASN A 284 5.26 -2.67 -8.85
CA ASN A 284 4.97 -4.07 -8.55
C ASN A 284 3.98 -4.17 -7.38
N GLU A 285 3.09 -5.15 -7.45
CA GLU A 285 2.05 -5.43 -6.46
C GLU A 285 1.14 -4.21 -6.18
N CYS A 286 0.99 -3.27 -7.12
CA CYS A 286 -0.04 -2.24 -7.06
C CYS A 286 -1.41 -2.84 -7.38
N THR A 287 -1.94 -3.64 -6.45
CA THR A 287 -3.20 -4.38 -6.63
C THR A 287 -4.44 -3.49 -6.77
N GLY A 288 -4.34 -2.20 -6.49
CA GLY A 288 -5.42 -1.24 -6.74
C GLY A 288 -5.52 -0.77 -8.19
N LEU A 289 -4.44 -0.88 -8.99
CA LEU A 289 -4.40 -0.36 -10.35
C LEU A 289 -5.28 -1.20 -11.26
N THR A 290 -6.13 -0.53 -12.04
CA THR A 290 -7.08 -1.19 -12.96
C THR A 290 -6.74 -0.98 -14.43
N SER A 291 -6.06 0.11 -14.77
CA SER A 291 -5.56 0.40 -16.11
C SER A 291 -4.29 1.24 -16.03
N VAL A 292 -3.40 1.10 -17.00
CA VAL A 292 -2.21 1.95 -17.16
C VAL A 292 -2.01 2.32 -18.62
N GLU A 293 -1.73 3.59 -18.87
CA GLU A 293 -1.23 4.10 -20.14
C GLU A 293 0.27 4.37 -19.99
N ILE A 294 1.10 3.66 -20.74
CA ILE A 294 2.55 3.88 -20.73
C ILE A 294 2.86 5.07 -21.65
N PRO A 295 3.62 6.08 -21.19
CA PRO A 295 3.92 7.25 -22.01
C PRO A 295 4.73 6.96 -23.28
N ASN A 296 4.47 7.71 -24.36
CA ASN A 296 5.16 7.61 -25.66
C ASN A 296 6.68 7.91 -25.61
N SER A 297 7.17 8.38 -24.47
CA SER A 297 8.59 8.63 -24.19
C SER A 297 9.33 7.37 -23.68
N ILE A 298 8.61 6.28 -23.38
CA ILE A 298 9.19 5.04 -22.87
C ILE A 298 9.59 4.13 -24.02
N ASN A 299 10.87 3.72 -24.04
CA ASN A 299 11.39 2.74 -25.01
C ASN A 299 11.51 1.32 -24.42
N TYR A 300 11.65 1.20 -23.10
CA TYR A 300 11.93 -0.05 -22.41
C TYR A 300 11.05 -0.18 -21.17
N ILE A 301 10.20 -1.21 -21.12
CA ILE A 301 9.45 -1.56 -19.91
C ILE A 301 10.37 -2.43 -19.05
N GLU A 302 10.81 -1.91 -17.91
CA GLU A 302 11.76 -2.62 -17.05
C GLU A 302 11.19 -3.90 -16.41
N ARG A 303 12.08 -4.71 -15.84
CA ARG A 303 11.70 -5.95 -15.16
C ARG A 303 10.76 -5.66 -13.98
N TYR A 304 9.76 -6.51 -13.81
CA TYR A 304 8.80 -6.44 -12.71
C TYR A 304 8.01 -5.13 -12.56
N VAL A 305 7.99 -4.22 -13.54
CA VAL A 305 7.35 -2.89 -13.38
C VAL A 305 5.90 -3.00 -12.90
N PHE A 306 5.08 -3.88 -13.51
CA PHE A 306 3.69 -4.13 -13.12
C PHE A 306 3.45 -5.56 -12.60
N TYR A 307 4.51 -6.23 -12.12
CA TYR A 307 4.41 -7.58 -11.57
C TYR A 307 3.34 -7.65 -10.47
N LYS A 308 2.45 -8.64 -10.50
CA LYS A 308 1.36 -8.83 -9.52
C LYS A 308 0.42 -7.62 -9.36
N CYS A 309 0.22 -6.81 -10.39
CA CYS A 309 -0.91 -5.88 -10.43
C CYS A 309 -2.20 -6.68 -10.71
N GLU A 310 -2.68 -7.43 -9.73
CA GLU A 310 -3.69 -8.49 -9.94
C GLU A 310 -5.03 -7.98 -10.51
N ASN A 311 -5.38 -6.72 -10.26
CA ASN A 311 -6.61 -6.08 -10.77
C ASN A 311 -6.41 -5.27 -12.06
N LEU A 312 -5.21 -5.27 -12.63
CA LEU A 312 -4.90 -4.56 -13.88
C LEU A 312 -5.63 -5.24 -15.04
N LYS A 313 -6.58 -4.54 -15.67
CA LYS A 313 -7.46 -5.07 -16.73
C LYS A 313 -6.98 -4.73 -18.12
N SER A 314 -6.38 -3.56 -18.31
CA SER A 314 -5.88 -3.07 -19.59
C SER A 314 -4.56 -2.32 -19.43
N VAL A 315 -3.70 -2.46 -20.43
CA VAL A 315 -2.45 -1.71 -20.56
C VAL A 315 -2.35 -1.20 -21.98
N VAL A 316 -2.06 0.10 -22.14
CA VAL A 316 -1.70 0.68 -23.43
C VAL A 316 -0.18 0.77 -23.49
N ILE A 317 0.42 0.00 -24.40
CA ILE A 317 1.85 0.05 -24.71
C ILE A 317 2.02 0.92 -25.97
N PRO A 318 2.80 2.01 -25.92
CA PRO A 318 2.99 2.88 -27.07
C PRO A 318 3.98 2.31 -28.09
N ASP A 319 3.89 2.78 -29.35
CA ASP A 319 4.77 2.41 -30.47
C ASP A 319 6.25 2.80 -30.26
N SER A 320 6.59 3.53 -29.20
CA SER A 320 7.96 3.81 -28.81
C SER A 320 8.64 2.61 -28.13
N VAL A 321 7.88 1.68 -27.55
CA VAL A 321 8.43 0.55 -26.80
C VAL A 321 9.02 -0.48 -27.74
N THR A 322 10.29 -0.83 -27.52
CA THR A 322 10.99 -1.89 -28.26
C THR A 322 11.17 -3.16 -27.42
N VAL A 323 11.21 -3.04 -26.09
CA VAL A 323 11.45 -4.18 -25.19
C VAL A 323 10.44 -4.24 -24.04
N ILE A 324 9.87 -5.44 -23.85
CA ILE A 324 9.11 -5.81 -22.66
C ILE A 324 9.99 -6.66 -21.74
N GLY A 325 10.31 -6.14 -20.55
CA GLY A 325 11.22 -6.75 -19.59
C GLY A 325 10.68 -8.00 -18.89
N SER A 326 11.59 -8.74 -18.25
CA SER A 326 11.24 -9.99 -17.57
C SER A 326 10.22 -9.74 -16.46
N TYR A 327 9.19 -10.59 -16.37
CA TYR A 327 8.10 -10.47 -15.40
C TYR A 327 7.33 -9.13 -15.42
N ALA A 328 7.47 -8.29 -16.45
CA ALA A 328 6.92 -6.93 -16.47
C ALA A 328 5.41 -6.89 -16.14
N PHE A 329 4.64 -7.85 -16.64
CA PHE A 329 3.19 -8.00 -16.40
C PHE A 329 2.84 -9.36 -15.80
N SER A 330 3.80 -10.09 -15.22
CA SER A 330 3.54 -11.40 -14.65
C SER A 330 2.56 -11.30 -13.48
N GLU A 331 1.64 -12.27 -13.38
CA GLU A 331 0.57 -12.37 -12.37
C GLU A 331 -0.43 -11.21 -12.42
N CYS A 332 -0.55 -10.49 -13.55
CA CYS A 332 -1.68 -9.58 -13.81
C CYS A 332 -2.94 -10.40 -14.15
N LYS A 333 -3.50 -11.06 -13.13
CA LYS A 333 -4.56 -12.05 -13.27
C LYS A 333 -5.85 -11.53 -13.92
N SER A 334 -6.13 -10.23 -13.81
CA SER A 334 -7.30 -9.58 -14.42
C SER A 334 -7.05 -9.00 -15.81
N LEU A 335 -5.83 -9.13 -16.36
CA LEU A 335 -5.48 -8.53 -17.65
C LEU A 335 -6.23 -9.26 -18.77
N THR A 336 -7.12 -8.54 -19.46
CA THR A 336 -7.99 -9.10 -20.51
C THR A 336 -7.64 -8.56 -21.90
N ASN A 337 -7.06 -7.37 -21.98
CA ASN A 337 -6.69 -6.73 -23.24
C ASN A 337 -5.30 -6.12 -23.14
N ILE A 338 -4.42 -6.51 -24.05
CA ILE A 338 -3.10 -5.92 -24.25
C ILE A 338 -2.69 -6.10 -25.71
N GLU A 339 -2.28 -5.01 -26.33
CA GLU A 339 -1.74 -5.00 -27.69
C GLU A 339 -0.22 -4.88 -27.63
N ILE A 340 0.47 -5.73 -28.38
CA ILE A 340 1.93 -5.64 -28.55
C ILE A 340 2.19 -4.79 -29.81
N PRO A 341 2.76 -3.58 -29.68
CA PRO A 341 2.98 -2.73 -30.84
C PRO A 341 4.05 -3.31 -31.76
N THR A 342 3.99 -2.95 -33.05
CA THR A 342 4.90 -3.48 -34.07
C THR A 342 6.36 -3.08 -33.87
N SER A 343 6.62 -2.08 -33.03
CA SER A 343 7.96 -1.65 -32.61
C SER A 343 8.67 -2.63 -31.68
N VAL A 344 7.94 -3.54 -31.03
CA VAL A 344 8.52 -4.50 -30.08
C VAL A 344 9.33 -5.55 -30.83
N ASP A 345 10.62 -5.62 -30.51
CA ASP A 345 11.56 -6.62 -31.03
C ASP A 345 11.90 -7.71 -29.98
N THR A 346 11.67 -7.43 -28.69
CA THR A 346 12.11 -8.28 -27.58
C THR A 346 11.03 -8.40 -26.52
N ILE A 347 10.63 -9.64 -26.20
CA ILE A 347 9.80 -9.96 -25.03
C ILE A 347 10.59 -10.93 -24.14
N ARG A 348 10.93 -10.51 -22.92
CA ARG A 348 11.79 -11.29 -22.02
C ARG A 348 11.03 -12.29 -21.15
N ASP A 349 11.80 -13.10 -20.42
CA ASP A 349 11.31 -14.24 -19.63
C ASP A 349 10.12 -13.90 -18.75
N CYS A 350 9.12 -14.77 -18.76
CA CYS A 350 7.92 -14.67 -17.92
C CYS A 350 7.15 -13.34 -18.03
N ALA A 351 7.33 -12.51 -19.08
CA ALA A 351 6.73 -11.18 -19.16
C ALA A 351 5.22 -11.15 -18.89
N PHE A 352 4.48 -12.19 -19.31
CA PHE A 352 3.03 -12.33 -19.11
C PHE A 352 2.66 -13.59 -18.32
N LYS A 353 3.61 -14.20 -17.59
CA LYS A 353 3.37 -15.44 -16.84
C LYS A 353 2.23 -15.24 -15.84
N GLY A 354 1.21 -16.10 -15.87
CA GLY A 354 0.09 -16.08 -14.93
C GLY A 354 -1.02 -15.06 -15.25
N CYS A 355 -1.04 -14.48 -16.45
CA CYS A 355 -2.15 -13.64 -16.92
C CYS A 355 -3.37 -14.52 -17.29
N THR A 356 -4.03 -15.09 -16.29
CA THR A 356 -5.07 -16.13 -16.46
C THR A 356 -6.37 -15.65 -17.13
N SER A 357 -6.65 -14.34 -17.12
CA SER A 357 -7.81 -13.75 -17.81
C SER A 357 -7.53 -13.36 -19.27
N LEU A 358 -6.28 -13.44 -19.73
CA LEU A 358 -5.93 -13.09 -21.10
C LEU A 358 -6.36 -14.21 -22.05
N THR A 359 -7.24 -13.91 -23.00
CA THR A 359 -7.82 -14.92 -23.90
C THR A 359 -7.17 -14.95 -25.28
N SER A 360 -6.65 -13.82 -25.74
CA SER A 360 -5.97 -13.71 -27.03
C SER A 360 -4.87 -12.67 -26.98
N ILE A 361 -3.75 -12.94 -27.64
CA ILE A 361 -2.69 -11.96 -27.87
C ILE A 361 -2.11 -12.14 -29.27
N VAL A 362 -1.76 -11.02 -29.90
CA VAL A 362 -1.07 -10.99 -31.20
C VAL A 362 0.41 -10.70 -30.95
N ILE A 363 1.28 -11.55 -31.49
CA ILE A 363 2.73 -11.34 -31.52
C ILE A 363 3.11 -10.83 -32.91
N PRO A 364 3.58 -9.57 -33.05
CA PRO A 364 3.89 -8.99 -34.35
C PRO A 364 5.13 -9.65 -34.99
N ILE A 365 5.26 -9.48 -36.31
CA ILE A 365 6.32 -10.13 -37.11
C ILE A 365 7.74 -9.66 -36.74
N ASN A 366 7.84 -8.51 -36.09
CA ASN A 366 9.11 -7.89 -35.71
C ASN A 366 9.69 -8.45 -34.39
N VAL A 367 8.95 -9.28 -33.63
CA VAL A 367 9.46 -9.88 -32.39
C VAL A 367 10.55 -10.89 -32.72
N GLU A 368 11.80 -10.45 -32.59
CA GLU A 368 12.99 -11.22 -32.89
C GLU A 368 13.36 -12.14 -31.71
N TYR A 369 13.26 -11.64 -30.48
CA TYR A 369 13.59 -12.39 -29.27
C TYR A 369 12.37 -12.64 -28.39
N MET A 370 12.20 -13.88 -27.97
CA MET A 370 11.16 -14.32 -27.04
C MET A 370 11.79 -15.20 -25.95
N GLY A 371 11.73 -14.74 -24.71
CA GLY A 371 12.33 -15.41 -23.55
C GLY A 371 11.54 -16.63 -23.06
N SER A 372 12.08 -17.33 -22.07
CA SER A 372 11.47 -18.55 -21.54
C SER A 372 10.18 -18.24 -20.78
N TYR A 373 9.18 -19.11 -20.90
CA TYR A 373 7.95 -19.07 -20.09
C TYR A 373 7.15 -17.76 -20.16
N VAL A 374 7.27 -16.98 -21.25
CA VAL A 374 6.58 -15.68 -21.42
C VAL A 374 5.09 -15.77 -21.08
N PHE A 375 4.40 -16.81 -21.54
CA PHE A 375 2.97 -17.03 -21.32
C PHE A 375 2.66 -18.20 -20.38
N ASN A 376 3.62 -18.65 -19.57
CA ASN A 376 3.40 -19.78 -18.68
C ASN A 376 2.21 -19.52 -17.73
N ASN A 377 1.41 -20.56 -17.46
CA ASN A 377 0.15 -20.50 -16.70
C ASN A 377 -0.93 -19.55 -17.28
N CYS A 378 -0.86 -19.16 -18.56
CA CYS A 378 -1.96 -18.49 -19.27
C CYS A 378 -2.89 -19.52 -19.93
N THR A 379 -3.57 -20.34 -19.13
CA THR A 379 -4.22 -21.58 -19.59
C THR A 379 -5.40 -21.39 -20.55
N ASN A 380 -5.98 -20.18 -20.65
CA ASN A 380 -7.06 -19.85 -21.58
C ASN A 380 -6.57 -19.11 -22.85
N LEU A 381 -5.27 -18.81 -22.94
CA LEU A 381 -4.72 -17.92 -23.94
C LEU A 381 -4.55 -18.59 -25.30
N THR A 382 -5.11 -17.98 -26.34
CA THR A 382 -4.72 -18.24 -27.74
C THR A 382 -3.68 -17.21 -28.18
N VAL A 383 -2.47 -17.67 -28.52
CA VAL A 383 -1.41 -16.82 -29.06
C VAL A 383 -1.46 -16.84 -30.59
N TYR A 384 -1.59 -15.67 -31.19
CA TYR A 384 -1.56 -15.47 -32.64
C TYR A 384 -0.18 -14.90 -33.02
N CYS A 385 0.67 -15.69 -33.66
CA CYS A 385 1.98 -15.26 -34.15
C CYS A 385 1.95 -14.85 -35.63
N VAL A 386 2.30 -13.59 -35.94
CA VAL A 386 2.50 -13.11 -37.32
C VAL A 386 3.85 -13.61 -37.85
N ALA A 387 4.00 -14.90 -38.13
CA ALA A 387 5.26 -15.43 -38.64
C ALA A 387 5.03 -16.72 -39.44
N PRO A 388 5.92 -17.05 -40.40
CA PRO A 388 5.84 -18.31 -41.14
C PRO A 388 6.13 -19.54 -40.26
N GLY A 389 6.78 -19.34 -39.11
CA GLY A 389 7.12 -20.37 -38.12
C GLY A 389 7.83 -19.74 -36.91
N LYS A 390 8.24 -20.56 -35.94
CA LYS A 390 8.99 -20.11 -34.74
C LYS A 390 10.35 -19.53 -35.15
N PRO A 391 10.65 -18.25 -34.83
CA PRO A 391 11.99 -17.69 -35.04
C PRO A 391 13.06 -18.38 -34.19
N ASP A 392 14.30 -18.43 -34.69
CA ASP A 392 15.42 -19.14 -34.05
C ASP A 392 15.76 -18.62 -32.65
N LYS A 393 15.59 -17.32 -32.42
CA LYS A 393 15.88 -16.65 -31.14
C LYS A 393 14.73 -16.71 -30.13
N TRP A 394 13.66 -17.44 -30.44
CA TRP A 394 12.61 -17.73 -29.46
C TRP A 394 12.98 -18.99 -28.69
N ASP A 395 13.03 -18.87 -27.36
CA ASP A 395 13.20 -19.99 -26.43
C ASP A 395 12.18 -21.09 -26.71
N ASP A 396 12.53 -22.36 -26.53
CA ASP A 396 11.63 -23.49 -26.84
C ASP A 396 10.41 -23.56 -25.89
N ASP A 397 10.55 -23.06 -24.67
CA ASP A 397 9.52 -23.02 -23.63
C ASP A 397 8.79 -21.66 -23.56
N TRP A 398 8.93 -20.79 -24.56
CA TRP A 398 8.35 -19.44 -24.57
C TRP A 398 6.84 -19.41 -24.29
N GLY A 399 6.10 -20.35 -24.90
CA GLY A 399 4.65 -20.44 -24.79
C GLY A 399 4.18 -21.02 -23.46
N GLY A 400 5.01 -21.84 -22.79
CA GLY A 400 4.58 -22.60 -21.61
C GLY A 400 3.27 -23.36 -21.86
N ASN A 401 2.34 -23.28 -20.91
CA ASN A 401 1.06 -24.02 -20.93
C ASN A 401 -0.12 -23.16 -21.45
N VAL A 402 0.01 -22.55 -22.62
CA VAL A 402 -1.09 -21.81 -23.30
C VAL A 402 -2.11 -22.76 -23.93
N ASN A 403 -3.34 -22.28 -24.17
CA ASN A 403 -4.41 -23.08 -24.78
C ASN A 403 -4.09 -23.45 -26.24
N LYS A 404 -3.67 -22.46 -27.03
CA LYS A 404 -3.44 -22.65 -28.47
C LYS A 404 -2.42 -21.65 -29.00
N ILE A 405 -1.59 -22.10 -29.93
CA ILE A 405 -0.70 -21.23 -30.72
C ILE A 405 -1.14 -21.32 -32.18
N VAL A 406 -1.34 -20.17 -32.82
CA VAL A 406 -1.76 -20.03 -34.20
C VAL A 406 -0.70 -19.23 -34.96
N TRP A 407 -0.11 -19.84 -35.97
CA TRP A 407 0.80 -19.17 -36.89
C TRP A 407 0.01 -18.68 -38.10
N TYR A 408 0.08 -17.38 -38.37
CA TYR A 408 -0.48 -16.81 -39.59
C TYR A 408 0.59 -16.05 -40.32
N TYR A 409 0.71 -16.37 -41.60
CA TYR A 409 1.56 -15.68 -42.53
C TYR A 409 0.65 -15.08 -43.60
N LYS A 410 0.40 -13.78 -43.53
CA LYS A 410 -0.24 -13.07 -44.64
C LYS A 410 0.84 -12.97 -45.72
N ASN A 411 0.79 -13.88 -46.70
CA ASN A 411 1.48 -13.68 -47.97
C ASN A 411 0.92 -12.41 -48.58
N ASN A 412 1.63 -11.28 -48.45
CA ASN A 412 1.35 -10.07 -49.22
C ASN A 412 1.79 -10.31 -50.67
N LYS A 413 1.11 -11.22 -51.37
CA LYS A 413 1.19 -11.38 -52.82
C LYS A 413 -0.01 -10.76 -53.49
#